data_AF-A0A2K9AEQ5-F1
#
_entry.id   AF-A0A2K9AEQ5-F1
#
_cell.length_a   1.000
_cell.length_b   1.000
_cell.length_c   1.000
_cell.angle_alpha   90.00
_cell.angle_beta   90.00
_cell.angle_gamma   90.00
#
_symmetry.space_group_name_H-M   'P 1'
#
loop_
_entity.id
_entity.type
_entity.pdbx_description
1 polymer ?
#
loop_
_entity_poly.entity_id
_entity_poly.type
_entity_poly.pdbx_seq_one_letter_code
_entity_poly.pdbx_strand_id
1 'polypeptide(L)'
;MEKYSEKFWELANRMRSRIPREQVTEFIVSFLYDYGNENDFFGGASTELLNIADETVKRIPKDIIYDLKEHFDQLSKEEIKTTLMDTLLFDDKFIDKTSKDLGDLSCKLLELMEDDVLFDLGSGRGSFLSIASDYANKANINVKELAGIEINLNHLSISRMIMEILLEDRTTVYNIDYANILSDSLLITYNKGYVYPPLGMRFIGSDPYFKTIFSEIILTAKNSFELVFIDKLLANLKGENKRGVALVTGRTLFNVADREYREALANSGLLEGIIELPQNILENTSIKLFLLIFSTNNSQVRLLDASNVVTTLDKNNQSNTFSNIIFKMYQSDSVSTKSLKEMKELQNWMPSNALLSIEKPKNGIKLEEVAEVFTGSQYTISKFKDRFVDKDTKYKILTSSDINDGLVDWRNLQNIEVKDTKLDKFSIKYNDLIITSKSSKIKMAVVDFTPTDHIIVTGGMIIVRPDYTRLNPTYLKIYLESEQGQNVLRSIQKGITIITINANSLKDIIVPLINIQNQQKMARKYNDKLSSLLAFKNEIEKIENDLNNFYYEEMGEKSK
;
A
#
# COMPACT_ATOMS: atom_id res chain seq x y z
N MET A 1 -11.10 11.20 -13.48
CA MET A 1 -12.05 10.32 -14.17
C MET A 1 -11.51 10.10 -15.56
N GLU A 2 -11.12 8.87 -15.87
CA GLU A 2 -10.77 8.49 -17.23
C GLU A 2 -11.97 8.78 -18.14
N LYS A 3 -11.75 9.52 -19.22
CA LYS A 3 -12.77 9.76 -20.23
C LYS A 3 -12.71 8.58 -21.21
N TYR A 4 -13.60 7.61 -21.04
CA TYR A 4 -13.87 6.59 -22.06
C TYR A 4 -14.60 7.22 -23.26
N SER A 5 -14.44 6.62 -24.43
CA SER A 5 -15.10 7.07 -25.67
C SER A 5 -16.63 6.97 -25.60
N GLU A 6 -17.32 7.82 -26.35
CA GLU A 6 -18.79 7.76 -26.48
C GLU A 6 -19.24 6.40 -27.03
N LYS A 7 -18.48 5.85 -27.98
CA LYS A 7 -18.70 4.51 -28.56
C LYS A 7 -18.58 3.41 -27.52
N PHE A 8 -17.57 3.46 -26.66
CA PHE A 8 -17.50 2.55 -25.53
C PHE A 8 -18.74 2.67 -24.60
N TRP A 9 -19.24 3.87 -24.32
CA TRP A 9 -20.43 4.02 -23.47
C TRP A 9 -21.71 3.49 -24.13
N GLU A 10 -21.88 3.68 -25.43
CA GLU A 10 -22.96 3.04 -26.22
C GLU A 10 -22.90 1.52 -26.06
N LEU A 11 -21.71 0.93 -26.23
CA LEU A 11 -21.47 -0.50 -26.05
C LEU A 11 -21.75 -0.96 -24.62
N ALA A 12 -21.16 -0.30 -23.62
CA ALA A 12 -21.33 -0.66 -22.21
C ALA A 12 -22.80 -0.61 -21.77
N ASN A 13 -23.58 0.35 -22.29
CA ASN A 13 -25.02 0.43 -22.03
C ASN A 13 -25.80 -0.72 -22.67
N ARG A 14 -25.45 -1.14 -23.90
CA ARG A 14 -26.04 -2.32 -24.55
C ARG A 14 -25.79 -3.59 -23.75
N MET A 15 -24.63 -3.71 -23.09
CA MET A 15 -24.24 -4.90 -22.32
C MET A 15 -24.73 -4.90 -20.86
N ARG A 16 -25.08 -3.72 -20.33
CA ARG A 16 -25.39 -3.52 -18.91
C ARG A 16 -26.50 -4.45 -18.44
N SER A 17 -26.26 -5.15 -17.34
CA SER A 17 -27.19 -6.10 -16.70
C SER A 17 -27.58 -7.32 -17.54
N ARG A 18 -27.01 -7.49 -18.74
CA ARG A 18 -27.23 -8.65 -19.61
C ARG A 18 -26.08 -9.66 -19.54
N ILE A 19 -24.89 -9.21 -19.14
CA ILE A 19 -23.70 -10.05 -18.95
C ILE A 19 -23.09 -9.74 -17.57
N PRO A 20 -22.61 -10.76 -16.84
CA PRO A 20 -21.81 -10.53 -15.64
C PRO A 20 -20.61 -9.63 -15.92
N ARG A 21 -20.36 -8.63 -15.06
CA ARG A 21 -19.33 -7.59 -15.28
C ARG A 21 -17.94 -8.21 -15.51
N GLU A 22 -17.67 -9.32 -14.82
CA GLU A 22 -16.43 -10.10 -14.90
C GLU A 22 -16.19 -10.78 -16.27
N GLN A 23 -17.24 -11.01 -17.07
CA GLN A 23 -17.17 -11.65 -18.38
C GLN A 23 -17.17 -10.64 -19.54
N VAL A 24 -17.45 -9.36 -19.27
CA VAL A 24 -17.62 -8.33 -20.30
C VAL A 24 -16.38 -8.21 -21.19
N THR A 25 -15.19 -8.10 -20.60
CA THR A 25 -13.93 -8.00 -21.37
C THR A 25 -13.69 -9.27 -22.20
N GLU A 26 -13.83 -10.45 -21.59
CA GLU A 26 -13.63 -11.73 -22.28
C GLU A 26 -14.55 -11.88 -23.50
N PHE A 27 -15.83 -11.54 -23.33
CA PHE A 27 -16.84 -11.67 -24.38
C PHE A 27 -16.65 -10.65 -25.50
N ILE A 28 -16.38 -9.38 -25.17
CA ILE A 28 -16.16 -8.34 -26.18
C ILE A 28 -14.87 -8.62 -26.97
N VAL A 29 -13.78 -8.98 -26.31
CA VAL A 29 -12.50 -9.28 -26.98
C VAL A 29 -12.66 -10.49 -27.90
N SER A 30 -13.27 -11.57 -27.42
CA SER A 30 -13.46 -12.78 -28.22
C SER A 30 -14.40 -12.54 -29.40
N PHE A 31 -15.51 -11.82 -29.19
CA PHE A 31 -16.39 -11.41 -30.28
C PHE A 31 -15.65 -10.56 -31.30
N LEU A 32 -14.89 -9.55 -30.85
CA LEU A 32 -14.21 -8.65 -31.76
C LEU A 32 -13.11 -9.36 -32.57
N TYR A 33 -12.40 -10.30 -31.94
CA TYR A 33 -11.39 -11.12 -32.60
C TYR A 33 -12.03 -12.01 -33.67
N ASP A 34 -13.13 -12.70 -33.35
CA ASP A 34 -13.88 -13.52 -34.31
C ASP A 34 -14.46 -12.69 -35.46
N TYR A 35 -15.21 -11.63 -35.12
CA TYR A 35 -15.82 -10.69 -36.07
C TYR A 35 -14.78 -10.02 -36.98
N GLY A 36 -13.65 -9.59 -36.44
CA GLY A 36 -12.59 -8.97 -37.24
C GLY A 36 -11.92 -9.93 -38.20
N ASN A 37 -11.83 -11.22 -37.86
CA ASN A 37 -11.35 -12.24 -38.79
C ASN A 37 -12.37 -12.57 -39.88
N GLU A 38 -13.66 -12.65 -39.56
CA GLU A 38 -14.71 -12.84 -40.58
C GLU A 38 -14.77 -11.71 -41.61
N ASN A 39 -14.35 -10.49 -41.22
CA ASN A 39 -14.38 -9.30 -42.07
C ASN A 39 -13.00 -8.88 -42.59
N ASP A 40 -11.98 -9.75 -42.50
CA ASP A 40 -10.60 -9.49 -42.95
C ASP A 40 -9.98 -8.20 -42.37
N PHE A 41 -10.36 -7.83 -41.14
CA PHE A 41 -9.85 -6.65 -40.45
C PHE A 41 -8.44 -6.86 -39.89
N PHE A 42 -8.11 -8.10 -39.50
CA PHE A 42 -6.84 -8.44 -38.88
C PHE A 42 -6.08 -9.48 -39.71
N GLY A 43 -4.84 -9.20 -40.09
CA GLY A 43 -4.03 -10.10 -40.89
C GLY A 43 -3.46 -11.27 -40.07
N GLY A 44 -3.92 -12.49 -40.34
CA GLY A 44 -3.25 -13.72 -39.90
C GLY A 44 -3.56 -14.15 -38.46
N ALA A 45 -4.79 -14.58 -38.20
CA ALA A 45 -5.16 -15.12 -36.90
C ALA A 45 -4.63 -16.53 -36.62
N SER A 46 -4.19 -16.74 -35.39
CA SER A 46 -3.90 -18.07 -34.87
C SER A 46 -5.17 -18.94 -34.86
N THR A 47 -5.10 -20.12 -35.49
CA THR A 47 -6.19 -21.12 -35.45
C THR A 47 -6.58 -21.51 -34.02
N GLU A 48 -5.60 -21.53 -33.11
CA GLU A 48 -5.85 -21.80 -31.69
C GLU A 48 -6.70 -20.70 -31.05
N LEU A 49 -6.32 -19.43 -31.25
CA LEU A 49 -7.06 -18.30 -30.70
C LEU A 49 -8.46 -18.18 -31.32
N LEU A 50 -8.60 -18.45 -32.63
CA LEU A 50 -9.91 -18.47 -33.29
C LEU A 50 -10.85 -19.50 -32.65
N ASN A 51 -10.36 -20.71 -32.37
CA ASN A 51 -11.18 -21.73 -31.71
C ASN A 51 -11.61 -21.29 -30.30
N ILE A 52 -10.69 -20.68 -29.54
CA ILE A 52 -10.99 -20.16 -28.19
C ILE A 52 -12.02 -19.01 -28.26
N ALA A 53 -11.88 -18.13 -29.25
CA ALA A 53 -12.80 -17.03 -29.48
C ALA A 53 -14.20 -17.55 -29.85
N ASP A 54 -14.31 -18.48 -30.80
CA ASP A 54 -15.57 -19.10 -31.23
C ASP A 54 -16.27 -19.84 -30.08
N GLU A 55 -15.54 -20.62 -29.28
CA GLU A 55 -16.10 -21.26 -28.06
C GLU A 55 -16.63 -20.23 -27.05
N THR A 56 -15.98 -19.07 -26.97
CA THR A 56 -16.42 -17.97 -26.10
C THR A 56 -17.64 -17.26 -26.66
N VAL A 57 -17.65 -16.96 -27.95
CA VAL A 57 -18.78 -16.31 -28.64
C VAL A 57 -20.05 -17.16 -28.54
N LYS A 58 -19.94 -18.50 -28.61
CA LYS A 58 -21.08 -19.42 -28.39
C LYS A 58 -21.73 -19.30 -27.01
N ARG A 59 -21.02 -18.78 -26.01
CA ARG A 59 -21.57 -18.53 -24.65
C ARG A 59 -22.30 -17.18 -24.56
N ILE A 60 -22.17 -16.31 -25.56
CA ILE A 60 -22.81 -14.99 -25.59
C ILE A 60 -24.27 -15.15 -26.06
N PRO A 61 -25.26 -14.56 -25.36
CA PRO A 61 -26.64 -14.50 -25.83
C PRO A 61 -26.78 -13.91 -27.24
N LYS A 62 -27.64 -14.51 -28.09
CA LYS A 62 -27.76 -14.12 -29.51
C LYS A 62 -28.18 -12.67 -29.74
N ASP A 63 -29.05 -12.16 -28.89
CA ASP A 63 -29.48 -10.75 -28.90
C ASP A 63 -28.31 -9.80 -28.64
N ILE A 64 -27.37 -10.22 -27.79
CA ILE A 64 -26.14 -9.46 -27.53
C ILE A 64 -25.21 -9.52 -28.72
N ILE A 65 -25.01 -10.69 -29.34
CA ILE A 65 -24.20 -10.84 -30.55
C ILE A 65 -24.72 -9.89 -31.66
N TYR A 66 -26.04 -9.80 -31.82
CA TYR A 66 -26.65 -8.86 -32.76
C TYR A 66 -26.29 -7.40 -32.43
N ASP A 67 -26.44 -7.00 -31.16
CA ASP A 67 -26.12 -5.64 -30.72
C ASP A 67 -24.63 -5.30 -30.85
N LEU A 68 -23.75 -6.28 -30.62
CA LEU A 68 -22.31 -6.15 -30.82
C LEU A 68 -22.01 -5.93 -32.30
N LYS A 69 -22.55 -6.78 -33.19
CA LYS A 69 -22.36 -6.65 -34.63
C LYS A 69 -22.85 -5.30 -35.16
N GLU A 70 -24.06 -4.89 -34.79
CA GLU A 70 -24.61 -3.59 -35.19
C GLU A 70 -23.74 -2.42 -34.70
N HIS A 71 -23.15 -2.54 -33.51
CA HIS A 71 -22.25 -1.52 -32.97
C HIS A 71 -20.93 -1.46 -33.76
N PHE A 72 -20.26 -2.60 -33.96
CA PHE A 72 -18.95 -2.65 -34.60
C PHE A 72 -18.99 -2.43 -36.12
N ASP A 73 -20.11 -2.76 -36.81
CA ASP A 73 -20.31 -2.46 -38.23
C ASP A 73 -20.23 -0.95 -38.55
N GLN A 74 -20.41 -0.09 -37.53
CA GLN A 74 -20.40 1.37 -37.67
C GLN A 74 -19.04 2.00 -37.34
N LEU A 75 -18.06 1.23 -36.86
CA LEU A 75 -16.79 1.75 -36.37
C LEU A 75 -15.67 1.59 -37.41
N SER A 76 -14.81 2.60 -37.52
CA SER A 76 -13.53 2.48 -38.21
C SER A 76 -12.54 1.58 -37.43
N LYS A 77 -11.48 1.11 -38.09
CA LYS A 77 -10.41 0.32 -37.43
C LYS A 77 -9.84 1.00 -36.18
N GLU A 78 -9.63 2.32 -36.22
CA GLU A 78 -9.11 3.09 -35.08
C GLU A 78 -10.13 3.24 -33.94
N GLU A 79 -11.41 3.39 -34.28
CA GLU A 79 -12.49 3.39 -33.28
C GLU A 79 -12.67 2.01 -32.63
N ILE A 80 -12.46 0.93 -33.39
CA ILE A 80 -12.42 -0.43 -32.87
C ILE A 80 -11.28 -0.59 -31.86
N LYS A 81 -10.04 -0.23 -32.22
CA LYS A 81 -8.89 -0.28 -31.30
C LYS A 81 -9.14 0.56 -30.04
N THR A 82 -9.72 1.75 -30.20
CA THR A 82 -10.08 2.63 -29.07
C THR A 82 -11.13 1.99 -28.16
N THR A 83 -12.18 1.40 -28.72
CA THR A 83 -13.25 0.74 -27.96
C THR A 83 -12.73 -0.51 -27.24
N LEU A 84 -11.81 -1.25 -27.86
CA LEU A 84 -11.10 -2.38 -27.25
C LEU A 84 -10.26 -1.93 -26.04
N MET A 85 -9.48 -0.85 -26.20
CA MET A 85 -8.70 -0.26 -25.10
C MET A 85 -9.59 0.19 -23.95
N ASP A 86 -10.67 0.90 -24.26
CA ASP A 86 -11.64 1.31 -23.25
C ASP A 86 -12.27 0.10 -22.54
N THR A 87 -12.59 -0.97 -23.27
CA THR A 87 -13.15 -2.21 -22.69
C THR A 87 -12.18 -2.91 -21.75
N LEU A 88 -10.89 -2.92 -22.07
CA LEU A 88 -9.85 -3.52 -21.24
C LEU A 88 -9.61 -2.71 -19.95
N LEU A 89 -9.63 -1.38 -20.07
CA LEU A 89 -9.36 -0.47 -18.96
C LEU A 89 -10.60 -0.16 -18.13
N PHE A 90 -11.79 -0.35 -18.69
CA PHE A 90 -13.06 -0.08 -18.03
C PHE A 90 -13.18 -0.83 -16.72
N ASP A 91 -13.44 -0.09 -15.64
CA ASP A 91 -13.59 -0.60 -14.28
C ASP A 91 -14.39 -1.92 -14.25
N ASP A 92 -13.71 -2.96 -13.80
CA ASP A 92 -14.26 -4.19 -13.28
C ASP A 92 -13.72 -4.32 -11.85
N LYS A 93 -14.46 -4.96 -10.95
CA LYS A 93 -14.19 -4.91 -9.49
C LYS A 93 -12.85 -5.54 -9.06
N PHE A 94 -12.00 -5.95 -9.99
CA PHE A 94 -10.77 -6.67 -9.75
C PHE A 94 -9.56 -5.73 -9.69
N ILE A 95 -8.58 -6.11 -8.87
CA ILE A 95 -7.37 -5.32 -8.58
C ILE A 95 -6.21 -5.79 -9.48
N ASP A 96 -6.46 -6.63 -10.48
CA ASP A 96 -5.47 -7.35 -11.27
C ASP A 96 -5.10 -6.66 -12.60
N LYS A 97 -5.43 -5.38 -12.77
CA LYS A 97 -5.09 -4.61 -13.96
C LYS A 97 -4.38 -3.30 -13.68
N THR A 98 -3.51 -2.91 -14.60
CA THR A 98 -2.84 -1.61 -14.57
C THR A 98 -3.79 -0.54 -15.12
N SER A 99 -4.08 0.50 -14.34
CA SER A 99 -4.88 1.65 -14.80
C SER A 99 -4.09 2.49 -15.81
N LYS A 100 -4.78 3.31 -16.61
CA LYS A 100 -4.13 4.11 -17.66
C LYS A 100 -3.07 5.04 -17.10
N ASP A 101 -3.43 5.80 -16.06
CA ASP A 101 -2.49 6.75 -15.45
C ASP A 101 -1.26 6.05 -14.85
N LEU A 102 -1.43 4.86 -14.26
CA LEU A 102 -0.32 4.09 -13.69
C LEU A 102 0.58 3.47 -14.77
N GLY A 103 -0.03 2.97 -15.85
CA GLY A 103 0.70 2.47 -17.01
C GLY A 103 1.46 3.59 -17.73
N ASP A 104 0.85 4.76 -17.91
CA ASP A 104 1.48 5.95 -18.47
C ASP A 104 2.67 6.43 -17.63
N LEU A 105 2.55 6.41 -16.30
CA LEU A 105 3.68 6.73 -15.41
C LEU A 105 4.80 5.71 -15.58
N SER A 106 4.45 4.42 -15.63
CA SER A 106 5.42 3.33 -15.76
C SER A 106 6.15 3.37 -17.10
N CYS A 107 5.47 3.64 -18.21
CA CYS A 107 6.09 3.83 -19.53
C CYS A 107 7.09 4.99 -19.53
N LYS A 108 6.73 6.13 -18.91
CA LYS A 108 7.64 7.28 -18.76
C LYS A 108 8.87 6.93 -17.93
N LEU A 109 8.71 6.19 -16.82
CA LEU A 109 9.82 5.77 -15.95
C LEU A 109 10.71 4.68 -16.57
N LEU A 110 10.16 3.87 -17.47
CA LEU A 110 10.91 2.90 -18.27
C LEU A 110 11.73 3.57 -19.37
N GLU A 111 11.41 4.81 -19.74
CA GLU A 111 12.09 5.56 -20.81
C GLU A 111 12.18 4.72 -22.09
N LEU A 112 11.01 4.34 -22.63
CA LEU A 112 10.92 3.53 -23.84
C LEU A 112 11.64 4.21 -25.02
N MET A 113 12.33 3.41 -25.82
CA MET A 113 13.14 3.79 -26.98
C MET A 113 12.85 2.85 -28.16
N GLU A 114 13.35 3.25 -29.34
CA GLU A 114 13.34 2.41 -30.53
C GLU A 114 14.01 1.06 -30.25
N ASP A 115 13.48 0.01 -30.87
CA ASP A 115 13.99 -1.36 -30.80
C ASP A 115 14.02 -2.01 -29.40
N ASP A 116 13.39 -1.39 -28.40
CA ASP A 116 13.27 -1.96 -27.05
C ASP A 116 12.50 -3.29 -27.05
N VAL A 117 12.85 -4.16 -26.11
CA VAL A 117 12.05 -5.33 -25.74
C VAL A 117 11.43 -5.04 -24.38
N LEU A 118 10.11 -4.84 -24.36
CA LEU A 118 9.34 -4.58 -23.15
C LEU A 118 8.73 -5.87 -22.63
N PHE A 119 8.97 -6.19 -21.36
CA PHE A 119 8.46 -7.38 -20.72
C PHE A 119 7.55 -7.05 -19.53
N ASP A 120 6.39 -7.68 -19.49
CA ASP A 120 5.42 -7.61 -18.40
C ASP A 120 5.31 -8.95 -17.65
N LEU A 121 5.82 -9.00 -16.42
CA LEU A 121 5.81 -10.22 -15.60
C LEU A 121 4.48 -10.36 -14.84
N GLY A 122 3.68 -11.36 -15.21
CA GLY A 122 2.30 -11.47 -14.70
C GLY A 122 1.38 -10.53 -15.47
N SER A 123 1.40 -10.62 -16.81
CA SER A 123 0.80 -9.64 -17.71
C SER A 123 -0.74 -9.57 -17.64
N GLY A 124 -1.39 -10.54 -16.99
CA GLY A 124 -2.84 -10.62 -16.90
C GLY A 124 -3.46 -10.64 -18.29
N ARG A 125 -4.49 -9.82 -18.48
CA ARG A 125 -5.17 -9.61 -19.78
C ARG A 125 -4.38 -8.69 -20.74
N GLY A 126 -3.13 -8.36 -20.44
CA GLY A 126 -2.29 -7.49 -21.25
C GLY A 126 -2.53 -6.00 -21.05
N SER A 127 -3.16 -5.58 -19.94
CA SER A 127 -3.50 -4.16 -19.69
C SER A 127 -2.31 -3.21 -19.83
N PHE A 128 -1.17 -3.53 -19.21
CA PHE A 128 0.02 -2.69 -19.30
C PHE A 128 0.67 -2.77 -20.70
N LEU A 129 0.76 -3.95 -21.31
CA LEU A 129 1.27 -4.09 -22.69
C LEU A 129 0.46 -3.27 -23.69
N SER A 130 -0.87 -3.26 -23.55
CA SER A 130 -1.77 -2.44 -24.37
C SER A 130 -1.56 -0.94 -24.14
N ILE A 131 -1.42 -0.50 -22.88
CA ILE A 131 -1.08 0.90 -22.55
C ILE A 131 0.28 1.29 -23.15
N ALA A 132 1.29 0.42 -23.04
CA ALA A 132 2.62 0.67 -23.58
C ALA A 132 2.61 0.75 -25.11
N SER A 133 1.83 -0.10 -25.77
CA SER A 133 1.60 -0.05 -27.23
C SER A 133 0.98 1.29 -27.66
N ASP A 134 -0.07 1.75 -26.96
CA ASP A 134 -0.71 3.05 -27.22
C ASP A 134 0.24 4.23 -26.94
N TYR A 135 1.00 4.17 -25.83
CA TYR A 135 2.00 5.17 -25.48
C TYR A 135 3.10 5.28 -26.54
N ALA A 136 3.68 4.15 -26.95
CA ALA A 136 4.75 4.10 -27.95
C ALA A 136 4.27 4.66 -29.30
N ASN A 137 3.05 4.31 -29.72
CA ASN A 137 2.44 4.85 -30.94
C ASN A 137 2.32 6.38 -30.90
N LYS A 138 1.78 6.92 -29.81
CA LYS A 138 1.61 8.38 -29.62
C LYS A 138 2.95 9.12 -29.57
N ALA A 139 3.99 8.44 -29.11
CA ALA A 139 5.35 8.97 -29.05
C ALA A 139 6.14 8.74 -30.35
N ASN A 140 5.58 8.06 -31.36
CA ASN A 140 6.27 7.59 -32.56
C ASN A 140 7.53 6.77 -32.25
N ILE A 141 7.41 5.84 -31.30
CA ILE A 141 8.47 4.90 -30.90
C ILE A 141 8.10 3.52 -31.43
N ASN A 142 8.96 2.91 -32.25
CA ASN A 142 8.79 1.51 -32.66
C ASN A 142 9.53 0.57 -31.70
N VAL A 143 8.83 0.16 -30.65
CA VAL A 143 9.27 -0.92 -29.75
C VAL A 143 9.36 -2.21 -30.55
N LYS A 144 10.44 -2.97 -30.41
CA LYS A 144 10.66 -4.20 -31.19
C LYS A 144 9.68 -5.30 -30.78
N GLU A 145 9.54 -5.51 -29.47
CA GLU A 145 8.76 -6.64 -28.94
C GLU A 145 8.03 -6.27 -27.65
N LEU A 146 6.75 -6.65 -27.57
CA LEU A 146 5.92 -6.64 -26.37
C LEU A 146 5.79 -8.06 -25.83
N ALA A 147 6.53 -8.36 -24.79
CA ALA A 147 6.62 -9.69 -24.21
C ALA A 147 5.90 -9.79 -22.85
N GLY A 148 5.40 -10.97 -22.50
CA GLY A 148 4.73 -11.18 -21.23
C GLY A 148 4.66 -12.63 -20.79
N ILE A 149 4.37 -12.84 -19.50
CA ILE A 149 4.11 -14.16 -18.94
C ILE A 149 2.86 -14.12 -18.08
N GLU A 150 1.99 -15.12 -18.26
CA GLU A 150 0.75 -15.26 -17.50
C GLU A 150 0.48 -16.72 -17.11
N ILE A 151 0.00 -16.94 -15.88
CA ILE A 151 -0.31 -18.28 -15.36
C ILE A 151 -1.77 -18.69 -15.63
N ASN A 152 -2.65 -17.72 -15.85
CA ASN A 152 -4.05 -17.96 -16.19
C ASN A 152 -4.21 -18.04 -17.71
N LEU A 153 -4.54 -19.24 -18.20
CA LEU A 153 -4.71 -19.50 -19.64
C LEU A 153 -5.78 -18.63 -20.31
N ASN A 154 -6.87 -18.29 -19.61
CA ASN A 154 -7.90 -17.41 -20.16
C ASN A 154 -7.36 -15.99 -20.36
N HIS A 155 -6.66 -15.46 -19.34
CA HIS A 155 -6.04 -14.13 -19.42
C HIS A 155 -4.95 -14.09 -20.51
N LEU A 156 -4.16 -15.16 -20.64
CA LEU A 156 -3.17 -15.33 -21.71
C LEU A 156 -3.82 -15.23 -23.09
N SER A 157 -4.86 -16.02 -23.35
CA SER A 157 -5.55 -16.03 -24.66
C SER A 157 -6.17 -14.66 -24.98
N ILE A 158 -6.83 -14.03 -24.01
CA ILE A 158 -7.39 -12.68 -24.16
C ILE A 158 -6.28 -11.66 -24.44
N SER A 159 -5.17 -11.72 -23.73
CA SER A 159 -4.03 -10.82 -23.96
C SER A 159 -3.46 -10.97 -25.37
N ARG A 160 -3.32 -12.21 -25.87
CA ARG A 160 -2.82 -12.46 -27.24
C ARG A 160 -3.78 -11.94 -28.31
N MET A 161 -5.08 -12.17 -28.16
CA MET A 161 -6.11 -11.61 -29.06
C MET A 161 -6.03 -10.08 -29.11
N ILE A 162 -5.90 -9.42 -27.95
CA ILE A 162 -5.75 -7.96 -27.88
C ILE A 162 -4.48 -7.50 -28.60
N MET A 163 -3.35 -8.18 -28.41
CA MET A 163 -2.10 -7.83 -29.09
C MET A 163 -2.22 -7.97 -30.62
N GLU A 164 -2.82 -9.05 -31.13
CA GLU A 164 -3.04 -9.21 -32.58
C GLU A 164 -3.88 -8.07 -33.18
N ILE A 165 -4.95 -7.67 -32.47
CA ILE A 165 -5.81 -6.55 -32.90
C ILE A 165 -5.06 -5.22 -32.87
N LEU A 166 -4.32 -4.93 -31.79
CA LEU A 166 -3.65 -3.64 -31.61
C LEU A 166 -2.40 -3.45 -32.48
N LEU A 167 -1.75 -4.56 -32.87
CA LEU A 167 -0.47 -4.55 -33.59
C LEU A 167 -0.60 -4.88 -35.09
N GLU A 168 -1.81 -5.12 -35.62
CA GLU A 168 -2.03 -5.51 -37.02
C GLU A 168 -1.25 -4.67 -38.05
N ASP A 169 -1.24 -3.35 -37.85
CA ASP A 169 -0.61 -2.38 -38.75
C ASP A 169 0.78 -1.94 -38.28
N ARG A 170 1.42 -2.71 -37.40
CA ARG A 170 2.68 -2.36 -36.75
C ARG A 170 3.78 -3.37 -37.02
N THR A 171 5.01 -2.88 -36.93
CA THR A 171 6.23 -3.71 -36.99
C THR A 171 6.59 -4.36 -35.67
N THR A 172 6.04 -3.85 -34.55
CA THR A 172 6.19 -4.43 -33.21
C THR A 172 5.59 -5.83 -33.18
N VAL A 173 6.36 -6.81 -32.72
CA VAL A 173 5.84 -8.17 -32.48
C VAL A 173 5.41 -8.34 -31.03
N TYR A 174 4.58 -9.34 -30.74
CA TYR A 174 4.23 -9.73 -29.38
C TYR A 174 4.71 -11.15 -29.08
N ASN A 175 5.03 -11.41 -27.81
CA ASN A 175 5.44 -12.73 -27.32
C ASN A 175 4.97 -12.94 -25.88
N ILE A 176 3.77 -13.48 -25.72
CA ILE A 176 3.15 -13.67 -24.40
C ILE A 176 3.00 -15.16 -24.17
N ASP A 177 3.59 -15.71 -23.12
CA ASP A 177 3.64 -17.15 -22.87
C ASP A 177 3.03 -17.56 -21.52
N TYR A 178 2.62 -18.83 -21.47
CA TYR A 178 2.26 -19.47 -20.21
C TYR A 178 3.52 -19.80 -19.42
N ALA A 179 3.60 -19.36 -18.16
CA ALA A 179 4.55 -19.94 -17.21
C ALA A 179 4.12 -19.74 -15.75
N ASN A 180 4.49 -20.68 -14.90
CA ASN A 180 4.45 -20.52 -13.45
C ASN A 180 5.80 -20.01 -12.95
N ILE A 181 5.86 -18.73 -12.58
CA ILE A 181 7.10 -18.06 -12.16
C ILE A 181 7.80 -18.69 -10.95
N LEU A 182 7.09 -19.52 -10.17
CA LEU A 182 7.62 -20.20 -8.99
C LEU A 182 8.34 -21.50 -9.34
N SER A 183 7.88 -22.23 -10.36
CA SER A 183 8.45 -23.53 -10.76
C SER A 183 9.30 -23.43 -12.01
N ASP A 184 8.96 -22.52 -12.93
CA ASP A 184 9.48 -22.54 -14.28
C ASP A 184 10.71 -21.64 -14.40
N SER A 185 11.62 -22.05 -15.29
CA SER A 185 12.78 -21.26 -15.66
C SER A 185 12.42 -20.31 -16.79
N LEU A 186 12.56 -19.02 -16.55
CA LEU A 186 12.28 -17.98 -17.54
C LEU A 186 13.55 -17.71 -18.34
N LEU A 187 13.52 -17.98 -19.64
CA LEU A 187 14.66 -17.79 -20.55
C LEU A 187 14.57 -16.51 -21.39
N ILE A 188 13.48 -15.74 -21.23
CA ILE A 188 13.28 -14.50 -21.96
C ILE A 188 14.17 -13.39 -21.36
N THR A 189 14.81 -12.61 -22.23
CA THR A 189 15.64 -11.45 -21.84
C THR A 189 15.09 -10.19 -22.48
N TYR A 190 15.16 -9.09 -21.73
CA TYR A 190 14.57 -7.81 -22.11
C TYR A 190 15.36 -6.68 -21.48
N ASN A 191 15.24 -5.48 -22.04
CA ASN A 191 15.84 -4.27 -21.49
C ASN A 191 14.83 -3.37 -20.77
N LYS A 192 13.53 -3.49 -21.06
CA LYS A 192 12.48 -2.78 -20.30
C LYS A 192 11.62 -3.80 -19.57
N GLY A 193 11.56 -3.73 -18.25
CA GLY A 193 10.82 -4.69 -17.43
C GLY A 193 9.77 -4.03 -16.55
N TYR A 194 8.54 -4.52 -16.58
CA TYR A 194 7.46 -4.11 -15.70
C TYR A 194 6.95 -5.29 -14.89
N VAL A 195 6.54 -5.03 -13.65
CA VAL A 195 5.83 -6.02 -12.85
C VAL A 195 4.78 -5.36 -11.97
N TYR A 196 3.54 -5.80 -12.15
CA TYR A 196 2.47 -5.59 -11.20
C TYR A 196 2.09 -6.94 -10.56
N PRO A 197 2.75 -7.34 -9.46
CA PRO A 197 2.56 -8.67 -8.89
C PRO A 197 1.22 -8.79 -8.13
N PRO A 198 0.74 -10.01 -7.87
CA PRO A 198 -0.32 -10.26 -6.90
C PRO A 198 0.02 -9.65 -5.54
N LEU A 199 -0.68 -8.56 -5.18
CA LEU A 199 -0.37 -7.76 -4.00
C LEU A 199 -0.73 -8.47 -2.70
N GLY A 200 0.19 -8.43 -1.73
CA GLY A 200 -0.07 -8.95 -0.37
C GLY A 200 -0.31 -10.46 -0.29
N MET A 201 -0.03 -11.20 -1.37
CA MET A 201 -0.09 -12.65 -1.39
C MET A 201 0.90 -13.24 -0.38
N ARG A 202 0.52 -14.38 0.22
CA ARG A 202 1.39 -15.16 1.09
C ARG A 202 1.88 -16.39 0.34
N PHE A 203 3.06 -16.87 0.71
CA PHE A 203 3.55 -18.17 0.25
C PHE A 203 2.55 -19.27 0.64
N ILE A 204 2.19 -20.13 -0.32
CA ILE A 204 1.28 -21.27 -0.12
C ILE A 204 2.11 -22.56 -0.25
N GLY A 205 1.99 -23.47 0.72
CA GLY A 205 2.69 -24.77 0.72
C GLY A 205 3.84 -24.89 1.72
N SER A 206 4.57 -26.01 1.67
CA SER A 206 5.80 -26.24 2.44
C SER A 206 6.88 -25.25 1.98
N ASP A 207 7.39 -24.41 2.90
CA ASP A 207 8.38 -23.32 2.72
C ASP A 207 9.13 -23.41 1.37
N PRO A 208 8.63 -22.79 0.29
CA PRO A 208 9.38 -22.76 -0.96
C PRO A 208 10.60 -21.86 -0.74
N TYR A 209 11.77 -22.47 -0.62
CA TYR A 209 13.04 -21.75 -0.57
C TYR A 209 13.32 -21.18 -1.95
N PHE A 210 13.07 -19.89 -2.12
CA PHE A 210 13.33 -19.20 -3.37
C PHE A 210 14.74 -18.60 -3.34
N LYS A 211 15.65 -19.17 -4.14
CA LYS A 211 16.99 -18.60 -4.33
C LYS A 211 16.90 -17.35 -5.18
N THR A 212 17.57 -16.30 -4.72
CA THR A 212 17.55 -14.99 -5.37
C THR A 212 18.75 -14.80 -6.29
N ILE A 213 18.77 -13.69 -7.05
CA ILE A 213 19.97 -13.26 -7.78
C ILE A 213 21.15 -12.92 -6.86
N PHE A 214 20.88 -12.75 -5.57
CA PHE A 214 21.88 -12.61 -4.51
C PHE A 214 22.09 -13.98 -3.86
N SER A 215 23.14 -14.71 -4.29
CA SER A 215 23.33 -16.14 -3.98
C SER A 215 23.20 -16.55 -2.52
N GLU A 216 23.51 -15.64 -1.58
CA GLU A 216 23.45 -15.87 -0.14
C GLU A 216 22.04 -15.67 0.46
N ILE A 217 21.11 -15.09 -0.30
CA ILE A 217 19.78 -14.70 0.19
C ILE A 217 18.73 -15.68 -0.33
N ILE A 218 17.95 -16.21 0.61
CA ILE A 218 16.83 -17.11 0.36
C ILE A 218 15.55 -16.47 0.88
N LEU A 219 14.55 -16.34 0.02
CA LEU A 219 13.23 -15.89 0.43
C LEU A 219 12.41 -17.06 0.99
N THR A 220 11.68 -16.79 2.05
CA THR A 220 10.85 -17.76 2.81
C THR A 220 9.44 -17.20 3.01
N ALA A 221 8.54 -17.97 3.64
CA ALA A 221 7.18 -17.53 3.95
C ALA A 221 7.06 -16.23 4.79
N LYS A 222 8.15 -15.77 5.41
CA LYS A 222 8.19 -14.52 6.20
C LYS A 222 8.39 -13.27 5.33
N ASN A 223 8.96 -13.45 4.14
CA ASN A 223 9.26 -12.38 3.21
C ASN A 223 8.00 -11.85 2.52
N SER A 224 8.06 -10.62 2.01
CA SER A 224 7.07 -10.14 1.05
C SER A 224 7.15 -10.97 -0.23
N PHE A 225 6.00 -11.47 -0.70
CA PHE A 225 5.93 -12.31 -1.90
C PHE A 225 6.28 -11.53 -3.17
N GLU A 226 6.01 -10.22 -3.19
CA GLU A 226 6.38 -9.30 -4.27
C GLU A 226 7.89 -9.33 -4.58
N LEU A 227 8.75 -9.68 -3.60
CA LEU A 227 10.19 -9.82 -3.83
C LEU A 227 10.55 -10.96 -4.79
N VAL A 228 9.74 -12.03 -4.86
CA VAL A 228 9.97 -13.13 -5.80
C VAL A 228 9.80 -12.65 -7.24
N PHE A 229 8.76 -11.84 -7.48
CA PHE A 229 8.49 -11.22 -8.77
C PHE A 229 9.57 -10.21 -9.16
N ILE A 230 9.98 -9.35 -8.22
CA ILE A 230 11.09 -8.40 -8.46
C ILE A 230 12.37 -9.15 -8.80
N ASP A 231 12.70 -10.21 -8.06
CA ASP A 231 13.91 -10.97 -8.29
C ASP A 231 13.91 -11.64 -9.68
N LYS A 232 12.79 -12.25 -10.07
CA LYS A 232 12.60 -12.83 -11.41
C LYS A 232 12.68 -11.79 -12.52
N LEU A 233 12.15 -10.59 -12.28
CA LEU A 233 12.28 -9.47 -13.22
C LEU A 233 13.77 -9.10 -13.40
N LEU A 234 14.49 -8.91 -12.29
CA LEU A 234 15.89 -8.46 -12.32
C LEU A 234 16.85 -9.52 -12.86
N ALA A 235 16.57 -10.81 -12.67
CA ALA A 235 17.40 -11.91 -13.17
C ALA A 235 17.59 -11.85 -14.70
N ASN A 236 16.53 -11.43 -15.41
CA ASN A 236 16.43 -11.42 -16.87
C ASN A 236 16.48 -10.02 -17.50
N LEU A 237 16.59 -8.97 -16.68
CA LEU A 237 16.78 -7.59 -17.14
C LEU A 237 18.23 -7.38 -17.64
N LYS A 238 18.42 -7.39 -18.96
CA LYS A 238 19.71 -7.35 -19.67
C LYS A 238 19.68 -6.29 -20.79
N GLY A 239 20.81 -6.11 -21.48
CA GLY A 239 20.94 -5.14 -22.58
C GLY A 239 21.30 -3.73 -22.13
N GLU A 240 21.43 -2.85 -23.13
CA GLU A 240 21.72 -1.43 -22.94
C GLU A 240 20.47 -0.67 -22.47
N ASN A 241 20.67 0.46 -21.79
CA ASN A 241 19.59 1.31 -21.25
C ASN A 241 18.52 0.55 -20.46
N LYS A 242 18.94 -0.53 -19.79
CA LYS A 242 18.01 -1.43 -19.11
C LYS A 242 17.35 -0.74 -17.92
N ARG A 243 16.03 -0.80 -17.87
CA ARG A 243 15.20 -0.17 -16.84
C ARG A 243 14.08 -1.10 -16.40
N GLY A 244 13.78 -1.09 -15.12
CA GLY A 244 12.72 -1.87 -14.52
C GLY A 244 11.78 -1.00 -13.70
N VAL A 245 10.49 -1.33 -13.66
CA VAL A 245 9.50 -0.71 -12.77
C VAL A 245 8.71 -1.81 -12.08
N ALA A 246 8.69 -1.82 -10.76
CA ALA A 246 7.92 -2.78 -9.97
C ALA A 246 6.97 -2.09 -9.01
N LEU A 247 5.73 -2.57 -8.96
CA LEU A 247 4.75 -2.16 -7.96
C LEU A 247 4.89 -3.01 -6.71
N VAL A 248 4.88 -2.36 -5.54
CA VAL A 248 4.92 -3.04 -4.25
C VAL A 248 3.95 -2.46 -3.25
N THR A 249 3.52 -3.29 -2.31
CA THR A 249 2.90 -2.80 -1.07
C THR A 249 3.96 -2.27 -0.11
N GLY A 250 3.55 -1.40 0.82
CA GLY A 250 4.48 -0.82 1.81
C GLY A 250 5.22 -1.87 2.65
N ARG A 251 4.67 -3.09 2.82
CA ARG A 251 5.31 -4.17 3.58
C ARG A 251 6.74 -4.43 3.08
N THR A 252 6.95 -4.47 1.77
CA THR A 252 8.26 -4.71 1.15
C THR A 252 9.31 -3.68 1.60
N LEU A 253 8.89 -2.47 1.96
CA LEU A 253 9.78 -1.35 2.33
C LEU A 253 10.16 -1.30 3.81
N PHE A 254 9.43 -1.96 4.71
CA PHE A 254 9.70 -1.90 6.17
C PHE A 254 9.69 -3.25 6.89
N ASN A 255 9.35 -4.34 6.20
CA ASN A 255 9.33 -5.67 6.79
C ASN A 255 10.75 -6.10 7.18
N VAL A 256 10.86 -6.74 8.34
CA VAL A 256 12.16 -7.14 8.92
C VAL A 256 12.76 -8.31 8.14
N ALA A 257 11.93 -9.27 7.73
CA ALA A 257 12.41 -10.43 6.97
C ALA A 257 13.02 -10.03 5.62
N ASP A 258 12.58 -8.91 5.04
CA ASP A 258 13.03 -8.41 3.74
C ASP A 258 14.29 -7.54 3.83
N ARG A 259 14.81 -7.31 5.04
CA ARG A 259 15.93 -6.37 5.27
C ARG A 259 17.18 -6.77 4.48
N GLU A 260 17.56 -8.04 4.54
CA GLU A 260 18.76 -8.54 3.87
C GLU A 260 18.66 -8.38 2.35
N TYR A 261 17.50 -8.72 1.75
CA TYR A 261 17.25 -8.51 0.33
C TYR A 261 17.30 -7.03 -0.06
N ARG A 262 16.66 -6.15 0.73
CA ARG A 262 16.73 -4.70 0.49
C ARG A 262 18.18 -4.20 0.52
N GLU A 263 18.96 -4.58 1.53
CA GLU A 263 20.36 -4.15 1.63
C GLU A 263 21.20 -4.64 0.44
N ALA A 264 21.01 -5.87 -0.01
CA ALA A 264 21.66 -6.39 -1.22
C ALA A 264 21.22 -5.66 -2.49
N LEU A 265 19.92 -5.39 -2.62
CA LEU A 265 19.35 -4.64 -3.73
C LEU A 265 19.93 -3.23 -3.84
N ALA A 266 20.05 -2.49 -2.74
CA ALA A 266 20.72 -1.18 -2.75
C ALA A 266 22.21 -1.30 -3.12
N ASN A 267 22.93 -2.28 -2.57
CA ASN A 267 24.36 -2.46 -2.86
C ASN A 267 24.66 -2.89 -4.29
N SER A 268 23.71 -3.54 -4.95
CA SER A 268 23.86 -3.96 -6.34
C SER A 268 23.95 -2.79 -7.33
N GLY A 269 23.56 -1.58 -6.92
CA GLY A 269 23.43 -0.42 -7.79
C GLY A 269 22.26 -0.51 -8.77
N LEU A 270 21.39 -1.53 -8.64
CA LEU A 270 20.21 -1.70 -9.49
C LEU A 270 19.05 -0.79 -9.09
N LEU A 271 18.88 -0.49 -7.80
CA LEU A 271 17.80 0.37 -7.33
C LEU A 271 18.13 1.84 -7.61
N GLU A 272 17.37 2.45 -8.51
CA GLU A 272 17.48 3.87 -8.84
C GLU A 272 16.65 4.73 -7.89
N GLY A 273 15.42 4.32 -7.61
CA GLY A 273 14.52 5.14 -6.84
C GLY A 273 13.27 4.45 -6.32
N ILE A 274 12.60 5.14 -5.40
CA ILE A 274 11.35 4.72 -4.77
C ILE A 274 10.37 5.89 -4.84
N ILE A 275 9.19 5.65 -5.42
CA ILE A 275 8.09 6.63 -5.46
C ILE A 275 6.95 6.11 -4.57
N GLU A 276 6.56 6.91 -3.58
CA GLU A 276 5.32 6.70 -2.82
C GLU A 276 4.16 7.33 -3.58
N LEU A 277 3.26 6.50 -4.10
CA LEU A 277 2.17 6.97 -4.94
C LEU A 277 1.01 7.54 -4.11
N PRO A 278 0.11 8.37 -4.66
CA PRO A 278 -1.15 8.79 -4.02
C PRO A 278 -1.97 7.64 -3.40
N GLN A 279 -2.83 7.96 -2.44
CA GLN A 279 -3.81 6.98 -1.92
C GLN A 279 -4.92 6.71 -2.96
N ASN A 280 -5.55 5.54 -2.88
CA ASN A 280 -6.71 5.14 -3.69
C ASN A 280 -6.48 5.18 -5.21
N ILE A 281 -5.26 4.86 -5.66
CA ILE A 281 -4.96 4.70 -7.10
C ILE A 281 -5.61 3.44 -7.67
N LEU A 282 -5.68 2.40 -6.84
CA LEU A 282 -6.43 1.20 -7.16
C LEU A 282 -7.88 1.42 -6.72
N GLU A 283 -8.80 1.19 -7.63
CA GLU A 283 -10.23 1.24 -7.34
C GLU A 283 -10.61 0.10 -6.38
N ASN A 284 -11.67 0.31 -5.58
CA ASN A 284 -12.23 -0.70 -4.68
C ASN A 284 -11.29 -1.20 -3.56
N THR A 285 -10.11 -0.61 -3.37
CA THR A 285 -9.18 -0.97 -2.28
C THR A 285 -8.47 0.24 -1.69
N SER A 286 -8.08 0.14 -0.41
CA SER A 286 -7.28 1.15 0.30
C SER A 286 -5.79 0.81 0.35
N ILE A 287 -5.34 -0.17 -0.43
CA ILE A 287 -3.94 -0.55 -0.49
C ILE A 287 -3.11 0.62 -1.03
N LYS A 288 -2.14 1.07 -0.22
CA LYS A 288 -1.13 2.05 -0.62
C LYS A 288 -0.03 1.37 -1.43
N LEU A 289 0.27 1.95 -2.59
CA LEU A 289 1.27 1.44 -3.52
C LEU A 289 2.52 2.32 -3.59
N PHE A 290 3.60 1.68 -3.98
CA PHE A 290 4.90 2.29 -4.23
C PHE A 290 5.48 1.72 -5.51
N LEU A 291 6.27 2.52 -6.22
CA LEU A 291 7.08 2.07 -7.35
C LEU A 291 8.53 1.93 -6.93
N LEU A 292 9.14 0.80 -7.25
CA LEU A 292 10.59 0.64 -7.28
C LEU A 292 11.06 0.82 -8.72
N ILE A 293 12.01 1.72 -8.93
CA ILE A 293 12.61 2.00 -10.23
C ILE A 293 13.99 1.39 -10.24
N PHE A 294 14.28 0.62 -11.28
CA PHE A 294 15.54 -0.07 -11.46
C PHE A 294 16.26 0.47 -12.69
N SER A 295 17.56 0.67 -12.56
CA SER A 295 18.48 0.95 -13.66
C SER A 295 19.85 0.37 -13.29
N THR A 296 20.96 1.00 -13.70
CA THR A 296 22.30 0.48 -13.42
C THR A 296 23.22 1.52 -12.85
N ASN A 297 24.23 1.07 -12.09
CA ASN A 297 25.31 1.90 -11.57
C ASN A 297 24.83 3.06 -10.67
N ASN A 298 23.73 2.86 -9.95
CA ASN A 298 23.21 3.84 -9.00
C ASN A 298 24.06 3.85 -7.72
N SER A 299 24.66 5.00 -7.41
CA SER A 299 25.41 5.23 -6.17
C SER A 299 24.56 5.85 -5.05
N GLN A 300 23.35 6.30 -5.41
CA GLN A 300 22.35 6.88 -4.51
C GLN A 300 20.96 6.43 -4.98
N VAL A 301 20.00 6.43 -4.06
CA VAL A 301 18.60 6.11 -4.33
C VAL A 301 17.78 7.39 -4.26
N ARG A 302 17.01 7.67 -5.31
CA ARG A 302 16.02 8.76 -5.36
C ARG A 302 14.78 8.37 -4.54
N LEU A 303 14.29 9.28 -3.71
CA LEU A 303 13.11 9.08 -2.89
C LEU A 303 12.10 10.20 -3.16
N LEU A 304 10.91 9.83 -3.62
CA LEU A 304 9.83 10.77 -3.91
C LEU A 304 8.57 10.42 -3.12
N ASP A 305 8.18 11.33 -2.22
CA ASP A 305 6.86 11.27 -1.60
C ASP A 305 5.84 12.01 -2.47
N ALA A 306 5.06 11.26 -3.26
CA ALA A 306 3.95 11.77 -4.04
C ALA A 306 2.59 11.44 -3.40
N SER A 307 2.55 11.11 -2.11
CA SER A 307 1.34 10.68 -1.40
C SER A 307 0.18 11.68 -1.45
N ASN A 308 0.51 12.97 -1.56
CA ASN A 308 -0.45 14.09 -1.60
C ASN A 308 -0.69 14.63 -3.02
N VAL A 309 -0.12 14.01 -4.05
CA VAL A 309 -0.38 14.41 -5.44
C VAL A 309 -1.81 14.05 -5.80
N VAL A 310 -2.52 15.03 -6.35
CA VAL A 310 -3.89 14.86 -6.87
C VAL A 310 -3.91 15.25 -8.35
N THR A 311 -4.76 14.60 -9.13
CA THR A 311 -5.02 15.02 -10.50
C THR A 311 -5.61 16.43 -10.47
N THR A 312 -5.03 17.34 -11.26
CA THR A 312 -5.44 18.74 -11.33
C THR A 312 -5.87 19.08 -12.75
N LEU A 313 -6.68 20.14 -12.91
CA LEU A 313 -6.91 20.74 -14.22
C LEU A 313 -5.86 21.83 -14.44
N ASP A 314 -5.30 21.89 -15.64
CA ASP A 314 -4.42 22.98 -16.03
C ASP A 314 -5.21 24.26 -16.39
N LYS A 315 -4.51 25.35 -16.73
CA LYS A 315 -5.12 26.65 -17.09
C LYS A 315 -6.02 26.58 -18.32
N ASN A 316 -5.93 25.52 -19.12
CA ASN A 316 -6.72 25.28 -20.34
C ASN A 316 -7.83 24.24 -20.10
N ASN A 317 -8.16 23.91 -18.84
CA ASN A 317 -9.10 22.85 -18.45
C ASN A 317 -8.73 21.44 -18.98
N GLN A 318 -7.46 21.19 -19.28
CA GLN A 318 -6.98 19.84 -19.58
C GLN A 318 -6.56 19.14 -18.27
N SER A 319 -6.88 17.84 -18.17
CA SER A 319 -6.50 17.04 -17.01
C SER A 319 -4.99 16.82 -16.98
N ASN A 320 -4.30 17.47 -16.03
CA ASN A 320 -2.94 17.13 -15.67
C ASN A 320 -2.98 15.92 -14.74
N THR A 321 -2.91 14.74 -15.35
CA THR A 321 -2.94 13.45 -14.66
C THR A 321 -1.81 13.35 -13.63
N PHE A 322 -2.02 12.59 -12.56
CA PHE A 322 -0.98 12.41 -11.56
C PHE A 322 0.30 11.80 -12.18
N SER A 323 0.18 11.02 -13.25
CA SER A 323 1.32 10.43 -13.96
C SER A 323 2.31 11.49 -14.46
N ASN A 324 1.82 12.58 -15.07
CA ASN A 324 2.66 13.67 -15.55
C ASN A 324 3.28 14.48 -14.41
N ILE A 325 2.53 14.71 -13.34
CA ILE A 325 3.01 15.46 -12.16
C ILE A 325 4.13 14.68 -11.47
N ILE A 326 3.89 13.41 -11.16
CA ILE A 326 4.85 12.53 -10.48
C ILE A 326 6.12 12.36 -11.31
N PHE A 327 6.00 12.11 -12.62
CA PHE A 327 7.17 11.96 -13.47
C PHE A 327 8.05 13.22 -13.48
N LYS A 328 7.44 14.41 -13.60
CA LYS A 328 8.17 15.69 -13.54
C LYS A 328 8.85 15.91 -12.19
N MET A 329 8.18 15.57 -11.08
CA MET A 329 8.79 15.66 -9.74
C MET A 329 9.98 14.72 -9.60
N TYR A 330 9.86 13.49 -10.09
CA TYR A 330 10.91 12.47 -10.02
C TYR A 330 12.15 12.84 -10.85
N GLN A 331 11.95 13.44 -12.03
CA GLN A 331 13.05 13.88 -12.90
C GLN A 331 13.67 15.22 -12.48
N SER A 332 13.06 15.94 -11.53
CA SER A 332 13.60 17.22 -11.08
C SER A 332 14.92 17.05 -10.32
N ASP A 333 15.81 18.05 -10.42
CA ASP A 333 17.05 18.10 -9.62
C ASP A 333 16.79 18.23 -8.11
N SER A 334 15.55 18.57 -7.73
CA SER A 334 15.11 18.69 -6.33
C SER A 334 14.64 17.38 -5.71
N VAL A 335 14.59 16.29 -6.48
CA VAL A 335 14.22 14.98 -5.93
C VAL A 335 15.23 14.59 -4.84
N SER A 336 14.71 14.18 -3.68
CA SER A 336 15.58 13.83 -2.56
C SER A 336 16.35 12.55 -2.86
N THR A 337 17.61 12.48 -2.43
CA THR A 337 18.44 11.29 -2.58
C THR A 337 19.01 10.82 -1.26
N LYS A 338 19.32 9.52 -1.17
CA LYS A 338 20.09 8.93 -0.07
C LYS A 338 21.21 8.07 -0.61
N SER A 339 22.38 8.17 -0.02
CA SER A 339 23.50 7.28 -0.30
C SER A 339 23.18 5.83 0.09
N LEU A 340 23.89 4.87 -0.48
CA LEU A 340 23.72 3.45 -0.14
C LEU A 340 23.94 3.18 1.36
N LYS A 341 24.83 3.94 2.01
CA LYS A 341 25.06 3.86 3.45
C LYS A 341 23.83 4.31 4.24
N GLU A 342 23.27 5.46 3.90
CA GLU A 342 22.05 5.96 4.56
C GLU A 342 20.89 4.99 4.36
N MET A 343 20.73 4.41 3.16
CA MET A 343 19.67 3.45 2.89
C MET A 343 19.74 2.20 3.79
N LYS A 344 20.95 1.71 4.12
CA LYS A 344 21.14 0.57 5.06
C LYS A 344 20.78 0.89 6.50
N GLU A 345 20.95 2.15 6.90
CA GLU A 345 20.65 2.60 8.27
C GLU A 345 19.14 2.78 8.49
N LEU A 346 18.36 2.91 7.41
CA LEU A 346 16.90 3.02 7.48
C LEU A 346 16.22 1.68 7.80
N GLN A 347 15.31 1.72 8.78
CA GLN A 347 14.41 0.58 9.06
C GLN A 347 13.21 0.53 8.10
N ASN A 348 12.86 1.66 7.50
CA ASN A 348 11.69 1.82 6.64
C ASN A 348 12.07 2.69 5.43
N TRP A 349 11.93 2.13 4.23
CA TRP A 349 12.29 2.75 2.96
C TRP A 349 11.15 3.52 2.29
N MET A 350 9.99 3.64 2.92
CA MET A 350 8.92 4.49 2.42
C MET A 350 9.42 5.95 2.35
N PRO A 351 9.30 6.64 1.20
CA PRO A 351 9.71 8.04 1.07
C PRO A 351 9.18 8.97 2.18
N SER A 352 7.90 8.88 2.54
CA SER A 352 7.30 9.67 3.65
C SER A 352 7.94 9.40 5.02
N ASN A 353 8.64 8.27 5.18
CA ASN A 353 9.37 7.90 6.39
C ASN A 353 10.87 8.22 6.30
N ALA A 354 11.48 7.78 5.21
CA ALA A 354 12.91 7.89 4.96
C ALA A 354 13.37 9.34 4.86
N LEU A 355 12.49 10.26 4.44
CA LEU A 355 12.76 11.69 4.30
C LEU A 355 12.48 12.50 5.57
N LEU A 356 12.05 11.87 6.67
CA LEU A 356 11.84 12.58 7.93
C LEU A 356 13.15 13.14 8.47
N SER A 357 13.15 14.44 8.77
CA SER A 357 14.24 15.07 9.51
C SER A 357 14.12 14.75 11.00
N ILE A 358 15.08 13.98 11.52
CA ILE A 358 15.14 13.62 12.94
C ILE A 358 16.25 14.43 13.61
N GLU A 359 15.86 15.51 14.27
CA GLU A 359 16.77 16.31 15.07
C GLU A 359 17.16 15.55 16.34
N LYS A 360 18.47 15.35 16.55
CA LYS A 360 18.97 14.77 17.80
C LYS A 360 18.86 15.82 18.91
N PRO A 361 18.23 15.51 20.06
CA PRO A 361 18.19 16.43 21.19
C PRO A 361 19.59 16.76 21.71
N LYS A 362 19.83 18.02 22.11
CA LYS A 362 21.15 18.47 22.64
C LYS A 362 21.66 17.63 23.82
N ASN A 363 20.75 17.26 24.74
CA ASN A 363 21.03 16.38 25.87
C ASN A 363 20.27 15.06 25.69
N GLY A 364 20.43 14.43 24.53
CA GLY A 364 19.75 13.19 24.19
C GLY A 364 20.28 11.99 24.96
N ILE A 365 19.40 11.10 25.41
CA ILE A 365 19.72 9.79 25.96
C ILE A 365 18.82 8.73 25.33
N LYS A 366 19.30 7.48 25.20
CA LYS A 366 18.40 6.40 24.78
C LYS A 366 17.33 6.16 25.84
N LEU A 367 16.10 5.88 25.40
CA LEU A 367 14.98 5.64 26.32
C LEU A 367 15.23 4.45 27.25
N GLU A 368 15.86 3.37 26.75
CA GLU A 368 16.20 2.19 27.56
C GLU A 368 17.12 2.47 28.75
N GLU A 369 17.92 3.54 28.71
CA GLU A 369 18.83 3.91 29.79
C GLU A 369 18.12 4.59 30.97
N VAL A 370 16.89 5.07 30.76
CA VAL A 370 16.10 5.85 31.73
C VAL A 370 14.68 5.30 31.94
N ALA A 371 14.31 4.22 31.26
CA ALA A 371 13.02 3.57 31.40
C ALA A 371 13.07 2.08 31.01
N GLU A 372 12.34 1.26 31.76
CA GLU A 372 11.98 -0.08 31.28
C GLU A 372 10.88 0.04 30.23
N VAL A 373 11.02 -0.64 29.10
CA VAL A 373 10.02 -0.62 28.02
C VAL A 373 9.65 -2.05 27.66
N PHE A 374 8.37 -2.38 27.64
CA PHE A 374 7.93 -3.71 27.28
C PHE A 374 6.49 -3.73 26.77
N THR A 375 6.19 -4.68 25.88
CA THR A 375 4.83 -4.85 25.35
C THR A 375 3.91 -5.44 26.41
N GLY A 376 2.64 -5.03 26.40
CA GLY A 376 1.60 -5.62 27.24
C GLY A 376 1.34 -7.11 26.96
N SER A 377 0.34 -7.66 27.65
CA SER A 377 0.02 -9.09 27.59
C SER A 377 -0.37 -9.54 26.18
N GLN A 378 0.31 -10.59 25.67
CA GLN A 378 0.00 -11.17 24.36
C GLN A 378 -1.34 -11.92 24.33
N TYR A 379 -2.05 -12.03 25.45
CA TYR A 379 -3.41 -12.54 25.46
C TYR A 379 -4.31 -11.55 24.71
N THR A 380 -4.94 -12.02 23.63
CA THR A 380 -5.88 -11.23 22.84
C THR A 380 -7.15 -10.97 23.65
N ILE A 381 -7.85 -9.87 23.35
CA ILE A 381 -9.16 -9.56 23.95
C ILE A 381 -10.10 -10.77 23.86
N SER A 382 -10.05 -11.54 22.76
CA SER A 382 -10.82 -12.78 22.59
C SER A 382 -10.60 -13.81 23.70
N LYS A 383 -9.39 -13.92 24.27
CA LYS A 383 -9.11 -14.82 25.41
C LYS A 383 -9.61 -14.27 26.75
N PHE A 384 -9.88 -12.97 26.80
CA PHE A 384 -10.46 -12.30 27.97
C PHE A 384 -11.98 -12.14 27.89
N LYS A 385 -12.59 -12.18 26.69
CA LYS A 385 -14.04 -12.04 26.51
C LYS A 385 -14.83 -13.04 27.35
N ASP A 386 -14.42 -14.30 27.37
CA ASP A 386 -15.03 -15.36 28.19
C ASP A 386 -14.75 -15.22 29.70
N ARG A 387 -13.97 -14.20 30.09
CA ARG A 387 -13.56 -13.90 31.46
C ARG A 387 -14.06 -12.54 31.94
N PHE A 388 -14.83 -11.83 31.12
CA PHE A 388 -15.47 -10.59 31.51
C PHE A 388 -16.55 -10.90 32.54
N VAL A 389 -16.53 -10.15 33.62
CA VAL A 389 -17.46 -10.31 34.72
C VAL A 389 -17.87 -8.94 35.24
N ASP A 390 -19.10 -8.83 35.73
CA ASP A 390 -19.61 -7.58 36.30
C ASP A 390 -19.21 -7.40 37.78
N LYS A 391 -18.79 -8.49 38.43
CA LYS A 391 -18.29 -8.46 39.82
C LYS A 391 -16.86 -7.89 39.91
N ASP A 392 -16.57 -7.19 41.00
CA ASP A 392 -15.20 -6.75 41.33
C ASP A 392 -14.32 -7.98 41.62
N THR A 393 -13.30 -8.21 40.80
CA THR A 393 -12.34 -9.31 40.92
C THR A 393 -10.94 -8.86 41.33
N LYS A 394 -10.73 -7.57 41.61
CA LYS A 394 -9.38 -6.95 41.75
C LYS A 394 -8.51 -7.01 40.50
N TYR A 395 -9.03 -7.51 39.39
CA TYR A 395 -8.35 -7.51 38.10
C TYR A 395 -9.18 -6.79 37.06
N LYS A 396 -8.56 -5.83 36.38
CA LYS A 396 -9.18 -5.05 35.32
C LYS A 396 -8.32 -5.12 34.06
N ILE A 397 -8.93 -4.89 32.90
CA ILE A 397 -8.22 -4.87 31.64
C ILE A 397 -8.19 -3.46 31.06
N LEU A 398 -7.02 -3.05 30.56
CA LEU A 398 -6.83 -1.82 29.80
C LEU A 398 -6.63 -2.16 28.32
N THR A 399 -7.45 -1.56 27.48
CA THR A 399 -7.45 -1.71 26.02
C THR A 399 -7.19 -0.36 25.34
N SER A 400 -6.87 -0.37 24.05
CA SER A 400 -6.61 0.86 23.29
C SER A 400 -7.85 1.75 23.08
N SER A 401 -9.06 1.20 23.25
CA SER A 401 -10.32 1.96 23.21
C SER A 401 -10.56 2.77 24.49
N ASP A 402 -9.96 2.35 25.61
CA ASP A 402 -10.10 3.04 26.89
C ASP A 402 -9.25 4.30 26.97
N ILE A 403 -8.28 4.46 26.05
CA ILE A 403 -7.47 5.67 25.92
C ILE A 403 -8.15 6.61 24.92
N ASN A 404 -8.64 7.77 25.38
CA ASN A 404 -9.25 8.80 24.55
C ASN A 404 -8.57 10.15 24.82
N ASP A 405 -8.00 10.77 23.78
CA ASP A 405 -7.21 12.02 23.87
C ASP A 405 -6.15 12.02 24.98
N GLY A 406 -5.52 10.86 25.18
CA GLY A 406 -4.48 10.67 26.18
C GLY A 406 -4.95 10.61 27.64
N LEU A 407 -6.25 10.35 27.82
CA LEU A 407 -6.93 10.18 29.10
C LEU A 407 -7.53 8.78 29.17
N VAL A 408 -7.69 8.26 30.39
CA VAL A 408 -8.30 6.96 30.67
C VAL A 408 -9.24 7.13 31.84
N ASP A 409 -10.47 6.62 31.71
CA ASP A 409 -11.37 6.47 32.85
C ASP A 409 -11.02 5.19 33.62
N TRP A 410 -10.12 5.33 34.58
CA TRP A 410 -9.62 4.21 35.39
C TRP A 410 -10.69 3.53 36.25
N ARG A 411 -11.83 4.20 36.50
CA ARG A 411 -12.89 3.68 37.37
C ARG A 411 -13.78 2.69 36.63
N ASN A 412 -14.02 2.93 35.34
CA ASN A 412 -14.96 2.18 34.52
C ASN A 412 -14.29 1.14 33.60
N LEU A 413 -13.09 0.68 33.97
CA LEU A 413 -12.42 -0.42 33.25
C LEU A 413 -13.11 -1.76 33.51
N GLN A 414 -13.19 -2.60 32.47
CA GLN A 414 -13.81 -3.92 32.53
C GLN A 414 -13.11 -4.85 33.53
N ASN A 415 -13.86 -5.43 34.47
CA ASN A 415 -13.35 -6.45 35.38
C ASN A 415 -13.18 -7.79 34.65
N ILE A 416 -12.13 -8.52 35.03
CA ILE A 416 -11.76 -9.81 34.43
C ILE A 416 -11.46 -10.86 35.50
N GLU A 417 -11.83 -12.11 35.24
CA GLU A 417 -11.39 -13.23 36.08
C GLU A 417 -10.00 -13.73 35.63
N VAL A 418 -8.98 -13.52 36.46
CA VAL A 418 -7.59 -13.95 36.18
C VAL A 418 -7.21 -15.10 37.10
N LYS A 419 -6.81 -16.22 36.49
CA LYS A 419 -6.25 -17.40 37.20
C LYS A 419 -4.73 -17.51 37.07
N ASP A 420 -4.12 -16.70 36.20
CA ASP A 420 -2.71 -16.77 35.83
C ASP A 420 -1.98 -15.51 36.32
N THR A 421 -1.30 -15.61 37.46
CA THR A 421 -0.53 -14.52 38.09
C THR A 421 0.66 -14.07 37.25
N LYS A 422 1.02 -14.79 36.18
CA LYS A 422 2.03 -14.32 35.21
C LYS A 422 1.60 -13.03 34.50
N LEU A 423 0.32 -12.68 34.55
CA LEU A 423 -0.20 -11.43 33.99
C LEU A 423 0.18 -10.20 34.81
N ASP A 424 0.50 -10.35 36.10
CA ASP A 424 0.77 -9.25 37.02
C ASP A 424 1.97 -8.39 36.58
N LYS A 425 2.91 -8.98 35.84
CA LYS A 425 4.04 -8.25 35.25
C LYS A 425 3.61 -7.19 34.24
N PHE A 426 2.43 -7.34 33.63
CA PHE A 426 1.83 -6.39 32.69
C PHE A 426 0.84 -5.44 33.37
N SER A 427 0.80 -5.45 34.71
CA SER A 427 0.00 -4.51 35.46
C SER A 427 0.67 -3.14 35.48
N ILE A 428 -0.14 -2.09 35.34
CA ILE A 428 0.33 -0.72 35.43
C ILE A 428 0.79 -0.39 36.85
N LYS A 429 1.73 0.55 36.97
CA LYS A 429 2.17 1.16 38.22
C LYS A 429 2.04 2.68 38.12
N TYR A 430 2.05 3.32 39.28
CA TYR A 430 2.17 4.78 39.35
C TYR A 430 3.38 5.25 38.52
N ASN A 431 3.19 6.32 37.74
CA ASN A 431 4.15 6.88 36.79
C ASN A 431 4.47 6.06 35.54
N ASP A 432 3.77 4.95 35.27
CA ASP A 432 3.88 4.30 33.97
C ASP A 432 3.28 5.20 32.87
N LEU A 433 3.92 5.20 31.69
CA LEU A 433 3.41 5.78 30.45
C LEU A 433 2.97 4.64 29.54
N ILE A 434 1.69 4.64 29.16
CA ILE A 434 1.10 3.65 28.25
C ILE A 434 1.03 4.25 26.86
N ILE A 435 1.53 3.53 25.85
CA ILE A 435 1.53 3.95 24.45
C ILE A 435 0.84 2.90 23.60
N THR A 436 -0.05 3.29 22.70
CA THR A 436 -0.62 2.33 21.73
C THR A 436 0.45 1.85 20.77
N SER A 437 0.60 0.52 20.68
CA SER A 437 1.57 -0.13 19.81
C SER A 437 0.98 -0.53 18.47
N LYS A 438 -0.35 -0.68 18.37
CA LYS A 438 -1.11 -1.03 17.17
C LYS A 438 -2.40 -0.21 17.13
N SER A 439 -2.43 0.87 16.35
CA SER A 439 -3.60 1.74 16.27
C SER A 439 -3.59 2.54 14.96
N SER A 440 -4.68 3.23 14.64
CA SER A 440 -4.68 4.22 13.54
C SER A 440 -4.01 5.54 13.95
N LYS A 441 -3.95 5.83 15.25
CA LYS A 441 -3.27 6.99 15.85
C LYS A 441 -2.52 6.58 17.10
N ILE A 442 -1.35 7.16 17.33
CA ILE A 442 -0.61 6.95 18.58
C ILE A 442 -1.37 7.65 19.70
N LYS A 443 -1.77 6.90 20.72
CA LYS A 443 -2.42 7.40 21.92
C LYS A 443 -1.52 7.13 23.12
N MET A 444 -1.47 8.07 24.05
CA MET A 444 -0.54 8.02 25.19
C MET A 444 -1.22 8.46 26.48
N ALA A 445 -1.12 7.66 27.54
CA ALA A 445 -1.69 7.97 28.85
C ALA A 445 -0.65 7.78 29.95
N VAL A 446 -0.57 8.72 30.89
CA VAL A 446 0.28 8.62 32.08
C VAL A 446 -0.59 8.15 33.24
N VAL A 447 -0.07 7.20 34.02
CA VAL A 447 -0.72 6.69 35.23
C VAL A 447 -0.36 7.60 36.40
N ASP A 448 -1.30 8.41 36.84
CA ASP A 448 -1.12 9.47 37.85
C ASP A 448 -1.68 9.10 39.24
N PHE A 449 -2.11 7.85 39.43
CA PHE A 449 -2.59 7.31 40.69
C PHE A 449 -1.85 6.02 41.04
N THR A 450 -1.91 5.61 42.30
CA THR A 450 -1.41 4.30 42.72
C THR A 450 -2.55 3.28 42.57
N PRO A 451 -2.45 2.29 41.66
CA PRO A 451 -3.50 1.31 41.47
C PRO A 451 -3.70 0.44 42.71
N THR A 452 -4.94 0.28 43.15
CA THR A 452 -5.34 -0.70 44.18
C THR A 452 -5.65 -2.08 43.58
N ASP A 453 -6.03 -2.10 42.30
CA ASP A 453 -6.38 -3.28 41.53
C ASP A 453 -5.26 -3.60 40.52
N HIS A 454 -5.16 -4.86 40.11
CA HIS A 454 -4.29 -5.30 39.02
C HIS A 454 -4.90 -4.92 37.67
N ILE A 455 -4.54 -3.76 37.14
CA ILE A 455 -4.98 -3.29 35.82
C ILE A 455 -4.00 -3.80 34.77
N ILE A 456 -4.41 -4.78 33.95
CA ILE A 456 -3.57 -5.48 32.97
C ILE A 456 -3.63 -4.79 31.61
N VAL A 457 -2.47 -4.42 31.07
CA VAL A 457 -2.34 -3.81 29.74
C VAL A 457 -2.30 -4.88 28.66
N THR A 458 -3.12 -4.72 27.61
CA THR A 458 -3.14 -5.64 26.46
C THR A 458 -1.95 -5.44 25.51
N GLY A 459 -1.60 -6.49 24.75
CA GLY A 459 -0.44 -6.53 23.84
C GLY A 459 -0.56 -5.63 22.60
N GLY A 460 -1.69 -4.96 22.42
CA GLY A 460 -1.84 -3.84 21.50
C GLY A 460 -1.19 -2.55 22.00
N MET A 461 -0.58 -2.55 23.19
CA MET A 461 0.07 -1.40 23.82
C MET A 461 1.45 -1.74 24.39
N ILE A 462 2.23 -0.70 24.65
CA ILE A 462 3.55 -0.73 25.29
C ILE A 462 3.45 0.00 26.64
N ILE A 463 4.09 -0.58 27.65
CA ILE A 463 4.33 0.05 28.94
C ILE A 463 5.74 0.61 28.94
N VAL A 464 5.87 1.90 29.19
CA VAL A 464 7.13 2.59 29.48
C VAL A 464 7.11 2.91 30.97
N ARG A 465 8.09 2.41 31.71
CA ARG A 465 8.23 2.63 33.15
C ARG A 465 9.52 3.41 33.40
N PRO A 466 9.45 4.75 33.49
CA PRO A 466 10.62 5.58 33.71
C PRO A 466 11.23 5.39 35.10
N ASP A 467 12.55 5.53 35.20
CA ASP A 467 13.20 5.88 36.45
C ASP A 467 12.82 7.33 36.80
N TYR A 468 11.83 7.48 37.68
CA TYR A 468 11.26 8.79 38.04
C TYR A 468 12.28 9.77 38.64
N THR A 469 13.42 9.27 39.14
CA THR A 469 14.50 10.15 39.63
C THR A 469 15.21 10.89 38.50
N ARG A 470 15.13 10.36 37.27
CA ARG A 470 15.81 10.87 36.08
C ARG A 470 14.85 11.39 35.02
N LEU A 471 13.71 10.72 34.82
CA LEU A 471 12.76 11.01 33.76
C LEU A 471 11.32 11.07 34.29
N ASN A 472 10.68 12.22 34.14
CA ASN A 472 9.27 12.40 34.45
C ASN A 472 8.39 11.87 33.29
N PRO A 473 7.38 11.03 33.55
CA PRO A 473 6.56 10.41 32.50
C PRO A 473 5.70 11.43 31.73
N THR A 474 5.18 12.45 32.38
CA THR A 474 4.45 13.54 31.72
C THR A 474 5.38 14.35 30.81
N TYR A 475 6.60 14.62 31.24
CA TYR A 475 7.61 15.25 30.39
C TYR A 475 7.93 14.42 29.14
N LEU A 476 8.09 13.10 29.30
CA LEU A 476 8.26 12.19 28.17
C LEU A 476 7.05 12.24 27.22
N LYS A 477 5.82 12.19 27.75
CA LYS A 477 4.59 12.33 26.97
C LYS A 477 4.57 13.64 26.17
N ILE A 478 4.88 14.77 26.80
CA ILE A 478 4.95 16.09 26.14
C ILE A 478 5.92 16.07 24.97
N TYR A 479 7.12 15.49 25.16
CA TYR A 479 8.09 15.37 24.08
C TYR A 479 7.56 14.49 22.95
N LEU A 480 7.03 13.30 23.25
CA LEU A 480 6.51 12.38 22.25
C LEU A 480 5.31 12.95 21.47
N GLU A 481 4.52 13.83 22.08
CA GLU A 481 3.40 14.55 21.43
C GLU A 481 3.85 15.78 20.62
N SER A 482 5.06 16.29 20.83
CA SER A 482 5.62 17.40 20.05
C SER A 482 5.91 16.98 18.60
N GLU A 483 6.06 17.94 17.69
CA GLU A 483 6.42 17.67 16.29
C GLU A 483 7.70 16.84 16.15
N GLN A 484 8.74 17.17 16.94
CA GLN A 484 10.00 16.42 16.97
C GLN A 484 9.79 14.97 17.44
N GLY A 485 9.04 14.78 18.53
CA GLY A 485 8.74 13.45 19.05
C GLY A 485 7.87 12.63 18.10
N GLN A 486 6.90 13.26 17.44
CA GLN A 486 6.07 12.61 16.42
C GLN A 486 6.91 12.18 15.21
N ASN A 487 7.88 12.98 14.77
CA ASN A 487 8.79 12.56 13.70
C ASN A 487 9.65 11.36 14.12
N VAL A 488 10.15 11.35 15.37
CA VAL A 488 10.87 10.18 15.93
C VAL A 488 9.96 8.95 15.94
N LEU A 489 8.73 9.06 16.44
CA LEU A 489 7.77 7.95 16.46
C LEU A 489 7.42 7.46 15.05
N ARG A 490 7.22 8.39 14.10
CA ARG A 490 7.00 8.05 12.69
C ARG A 490 8.20 7.29 12.14
N SER A 491 9.44 7.70 12.38
CA SER A 491 10.64 7.02 11.85
C SER A 491 10.76 5.55 12.25
N ILE A 492 10.17 5.15 13.39
CA ILE A 492 10.17 3.78 13.88
C ILE A 492 8.84 3.04 13.63
N GLN A 493 7.84 3.71 13.09
CA GLN A 493 6.52 3.13 12.81
C GLN A 493 6.58 2.19 11.59
N LYS A 494 5.78 1.14 11.65
CA LYS A 494 5.54 0.20 10.56
C LYS A 494 4.05 0.11 10.26
N GLY A 495 3.69 -0.31 9.05
CA GLY A 495 2.28 -0.38 8.63
C GLY A 495 1.78 0.93 8.05
N ILE A 496 0.71 0.82 7.26
CA ILE A 496 0.11 1.94 6.52
C ILE A 496 -1.15 2.43 7.26
N THR A 497 -2.23 1.65 7.24
CA THR A 497 -3.52 2.03 7.86
C THR A 497 -3.51 1.83 9.38
N ILE A 498 -2.94 0.71 9.84
CA ILE A 498 -2.70 0.43 11.26
C ILE A 498 -1.21 0.59 11.49
N ILE A 499 -0.84 1.70 12.13
CA ILE A 499 0.54 1.95 12.51
C ILE A 499 0.90 1.05 13.69
N THR A 500 2.12 0.49 13.60
CA THR A 500 2.69 -0.41 14.58
C THR A 500 4.02 0.14 15.06
N ILE A 501 4.14 0.35 16.37
CA ILE A 501 5.40 0.66 17.04
C ILE A 501 5.73 -0.52 17.94
N ASN A 502 6.92 -1.09 17.78
CA ASN A 502 7.36 -2.20 18.61
C ASN A 502 8.21 -1.69 19.79
N ALA A 503 8.20 -2.43 20.91
CA ALA A 503 8.91 -2.03 22.12
C ALA A 503 10.43 -1.89 21.92
N ASN A 504 11.05 -2.72 21.06
CA ASN A 504 12.49 -2.66 20.81
C ASN A 504 12.89 -1.38 20.06
N SER A 505 12.18 -1.03 18.99
CA SER A 505 12.42 0.23 18.29
C SER A 505 12.12 1.44 19.17
N LEU A 506 11.14 1.34 20.08
CA LEU A 506 10.86 2.43 21.04
C LEU A 506 11.97 2.59 22.09
N LYS A 507 12.60 1.50 22.54
CA LYS A 507 13.74 1.54 23.48
C LYS A 507 14.94 2.32 22.93
N ASP A 508 15.18 2.16 21.64
CA ASP A 508 16.34 2.72 20.95
C ASP A 508 16.20 4.21 20.60
N ILE A 509 15.03 4.82 20.79
CA ILE A 509 14.86 6.24 20.49
C ILE A 509 15.68 7.11 21.44
N ILE A 510 16.15 8.25 20.93
CA ILE A 510 16.83 9.26 21.73
C ILE A 510 15.79 10.28 22.20
N VAL A 511 15.68 10.45 23.52
CA VAL A 511 14.78 11.43 24.16
C VAL A 511 15.58 12.55 24.81
N PRO A 512 15.08 13.80 24.84
CA PRO A 512 15.74 14.87 25.58
C PRO A 512 15.74 14.57 27.08
N LEU A 513 16.87 14.80 27.74
CA LEU A 513 17.02 14.67 29.18
C LEU A 513 17.55 15.97 29.78
N ILE A 514 16.63 16.82 30.23
CA ILE A 514 16.96 18.02 31.04
C ILE A 514 16.92 17.69 32.52
N ASN A 515 17.38 18.58 33.40
CA ASN A 515 17.32 18.37 34.85
C ASN A 515 15.87 18.07 35.30
N ILE A 516 15.71 17.08 36.19
CA ILE A 516 14.42 16.59 36.69
C ILE A 516 13.51 17.69 37.26
N GLN A 517 14.06 18.73 37.89
CA GLN A 517 13.28 19.86 38.42
C GLN A 517 12.61 20.67 37.29
N ASN A 518 13.32 20.85 36.17
CA ASN A 518 12.76 21.53 35.00
C ASN A 518 11.73 20.65 34.29
N GLN A 519 11.96 19.34 34.21
CA GLN A 519 10.96 18.39 33.71
C GLN A 519 9.67 18.46 34.53
N GLN A 520 9.78 18.44 35.86
CA GLN A 520 8.64 18.56 36.78
C GLN A 520 7.90 19.90 36.61
N LYS A 521 8.63 21.01 36.43
CA LYS A 521 8.03 22.33 36.18
C LYS A 521 7.22 22.34 34.88
N MET A 522 7.72 21.72 33.81
CA MET A 522 7.00 21.58 32.54
C MET A 522 5.78 20.67 32.69
N ALA A 523 5.95 19.52 33.34
CA ALA A 523 4.88 18.56 33.60
C ALA A 523 3.72 19.19 34.39
N ARG A 524 4.02 19.98 35.44
CA ARG A 524 2.99 20.71 36.21
C ARG A 524 2.20 21.65 35.32
N LYS A 525 2.87 22.53 34.58
CA LYS A 525 2.21 23.49 33.67
C LYS A 525 1.34 22.79 32.61
N TYR A 526 1.80 21.66 32.08
CA TYR A 526 1.03 20.87 31.13
C TYR A 526 -0.19 20.23 31.78
N ASN A 527 -0.02 19.62 32.96
CA ASN A 527 -1.12 19.01 33.71
C ASN A 527 -2.18 20.05 34.10
N ASP A 528 -1.78 21.26 34.50
CA ASP A 528 -2.72 22.35 34.81
C ASP A 528 -3.60 22.68 33.58
N LYS A 529 -2.99 22.78 32.39
CA LYS A 529 -3.72 22.98 31.14
C LYS A 529 -4.61 21.80 30.77
N LEU A 530 -4.13 20.57 30.98
CA LEU A 530 -4.88 19.36 30.72
C LEU A 530 -6.12 19.28 31.63
N SER A 531 -5.99 19.65 32.90
CA SER A 531 -7.11 19.76 33.84
C SER A 531 -8.12 20.81 33.41
N SER A 532 -7.68 21.98 32.92
CA SER A 532 -8.61 22.97 32.35
C SER A 532 -9.33 22.43 31.11
N LEU A 533 -8.63 21.76 30.21
CA LEU A 533 -9.21 21.16 29.01
C LEU A 533 -10.25 20.10 29.35
N LEU A 534 -9.98 19.26 30.35
CA LEU A 534 -10.92 18.27 30.89
C LEU A 534 -12.19 18.93 31.45
N ALA A 535 -12.03 20.00 32.24
CA ALA A 535 -13.17 20.74 32.79
C ALA A 535 -14.06 21.30 31.68
N PHE A 536 -13.48 21.90 30.64
CA PHE A 536 -14.23 22.41 29.49
C PHE A 536 -14.92 21.29 28.70
N LYS A 537 -14.28 20.14 28.52
CA LYS A 537 -14.92 18.99 27.85
C LYS A 537 -16.15 18.48 28.60
N ASN A 538 -16.05 18.36 29.92
CA ASN A 538 -17.19 17.96 30.74
C ASN A 538 -18.32 18.99 30.67
N GLU A 539 -17.99 20.28 30.57
CA GLU A 539 -18.97 21.35 30.40
C GLU A 539 -19.65 21.28 29.03
N ILE A 540 -18.89 21.02 27.95
CA ILE A 540 -19.42 20.78 26.60
C ILE A 540 -20.37 19.58 26.61
N GLU A 541 -19.96 18.45 27.18
CA GLU A 541 -20.79 17.24 27.25
C GLU A 541 -22.08 17.48 28.04
N LYS A 542 -22.02 18.26 29.11
CA LYS A 542 -23.20 18.68 29.85
C LYS A 542 -24.14 19.51 28.98
N ILE A 543 -23.63 20.51 28.27
CA ILE A 543 -24.42 21.36 27.37
C ILE A 543 -25.03 20.54 26.22
N GLU A 544 -24.28 19.59 25.64
CA GLU A 544 -24.79 18.71 24.60
C GLU A 544 -25.92 17.81 25.11
N ASN A 545 -25.79 17.28 26.33
CA ASN A 545 -26.87 16.52 26.96
C ASN A 545 -28.09 17.39 27.26
N ASP A 546 -27.89 18.60 27.76
CA ASP A 546 -28.97 19.56 28.00
C ASP A 546 -29.68 19.91 26.67
N LEU A 547 -28.95 20.17 25.59
CA LEU A 547 -29.51 20.43 24.25
C LEU A 547 -30.28 19.24 23.67
N ASN A 548 -29.76 18.01 23.83
CA ASN A 548 -30.43 16.80 23.36
C ASN A 548 -31.74 16.54 24.11
N ASN A 549 -31.79 16.88 25.41
CA ASN A 549 -32.97 16.73 26.24
C ASN A 549 -33.89 17.96 26.22
N PHE A 550 -33.44 19.08 25.65
CA PHE A 550 -34.13 20.38 25.69
C PHE A 550 -35.60 20.30 25.26
N TYR A 551 -35.90 19.62 24.14
CA TYR A 551 -37.29 19.44 23.68
C TYR A 551 -38.15 18.71 24.71
N TYR A 552 -37.63 17.63 25.31
CA TYR A 552 -38.36 16.83 26.29
C TYR A 552 -38.56 17.58 27.61
N GLU A 553 -37.54 18.32 28.05
CA GLU A 553 -37.60 19.16 29.24
C GLU A 553 -38.62 20.29 29.10
N GLU A 554 -38.64 20.99 27.96
CA GLU A 554 -39.59 22.09 27.69
C GLU A 554 -41.04 21.58 27.50
N MET A 555 -41.21 20.36 26.95
CA MET A 555 -42.53 19.76 26.72
C MET A 555 -43.07 18.98 27.94
N GLY A 556 -42.27 18.83 29.00
CA GLY A 556 -42.65 18.09 30.21
C GLY A 556 -42.77 16.57 30.00
N GLU A 557 -42.17 16.04 28.95
CA GLU A 557 -42.16 14.61 28.61
C GLU A 557 -40.84 13.97 29.07
N LYS A 558 -40.85 12.72 29.52
CA LYS A 558 -39.60 12.03 29.88
C LYS A 558 -38.92 11.49 28.63
N SER A 559 -37.63 11.84 28.48
CA SER A 559 -36.68 11.17 27.58
C SER A 559 -36.72 9.64 27.80
N LYS A 560 -36.68 8.88 26.70
CA LYS A 560 -36.97 7.43 26.67
C LYS A 560 -35.75 6.56 26.94
#